data_AF-A0A8J6P1A8-F1
#
_entry.id   AF-A0A8J6P1A8-F1
#
_cell.length_a   1.000
_cell.length_b   1.000
_cell.length_c   1.000
_cell.angle_alpha   90.00
_cell.angle_beta   90.00
_cell.angle_gamma   90.00
#
_symmetry.space_group_name_H-M   'P 1'
#
loop_
_entity.id
_entity.type
_entity.pdbx_description
1 polymer ?
#
loop_
_entity_poly.entity_id
_entity_poly.type
_entity_poly.pdbx_seq_one_letter_code
_entity_poly.pdbx_strand_id
1 'polypeptide(L)'
;MLERAIITTPDSVLRLSEVLGSQTETRTETADAAANLSALADVERRHILTVLKATNWRISGPNGAAKILGLNPSTLRFRIKKLGIQKNE
;
A
#
# COMPACT_ATOMS: atom_id res chain seq x y z
N MET A 1 -17.15 37.98 23.74
CA MET A 1 -17.65 37.16 22.62
C MET A 1 -17.05 35.78 22.76
N LEU A 2 -17.90 34.83 23.15
CA LEU A 2 -17.67 33.39 22.98
C LEU A 2 -17.62 33.06 21.48
N GLU A 3 -17.16 31.84 21.19
CA GLU A 3 -17.24 31.17 19.87
C GLU A 3 -16.15 31.64 18.89
N ARG A 4 -15.12 30.86 18.59
CA ARG A 4 -15.22 29.55 17.93
C ARG A 4 -14.08 28.61 18.34
N ALA A 5 -14.49 27.49 18.91
CA ALA A 5 -13.74 26.24 18.95
C ALA A 5 -13.35 25.76 17.54
N ILE A 6 -12.46 24.74 17.51
CA ILE A 6 -12.02 23.83 16.43
C ILE A 6 -10.49 23.90 16.39
N ILE A 7 -9.76 23.16 17.25
CA ILE A 7 -9.54 21.70 17.19
C ILE A 7 -9.58 21.20 15.75
N THR A 8 -8.41 21.03 15.14
CA THR A 8 -7.96 19.75 14.56
C THR A 8 -6.52 19.94 14.14
N THR A 9 -5.60 19.43 14.95
CA THR A 9 -4.33 18.91 14.45
C THR A 9 -4.63 17.76 13.49
N PRO A 10 -4.04 17.74 12.29
CA PRO A 10 -3.66 16.50 11.67
C PRO A 10 -2.15 16.52 11.52
N ASP A 11 -1.52 15.82 12.46
CA ASP A 11 -0.32 15.05 12.19
C ASP A 11 0.90 15.88 11.77
N SER A 12 1.72 16.23 12.76
CA SER A 12 3.12 16.58 12.53
C SER A 12 3.84 15.38 11.90
N VAL A 13 3.76 15.25 10.58
CA VAL A 13 4.77 14.49 9.84
C VAL A 13 5.94 15.43 9.59
N LEU A 14 6.69 15.71 10.65
CA LEU A 14 8.02 16.28 10.57
C LEU A 14 8.95 15.24 9.91
N ARG A 15 9.07 15.29 8.59
CA ARG A 15 10.13 14.57 7.87
C ARG A 15 11.43 15.33 8.05
N LEU A 16 12.13 15.04 9.15
CA LEU A 16 13.45 15.58 9.49
C LEU A 16 14.56 14.91 8.64
N SER A 17 14.36 14.78 7.33
CA SER A 17 15.36 14.21 6.42
C SER A 17 16.42 15.21 5.97
N GLU A 18 16.28 16.50 6.30
CA GLU A 18 17.19 17.55 5.84
C GLU A 18 18.44 17.78 6.71
N VAL A 19 18.51 17.20 7.91
CA VAL A 19 19.60 17.54 8.87
C VAL A 19 20.69 16.46 8.98
N LEU A 20 20.47 15.25 8.44
CA LEU A 20 21.44 14.16 8.54
C LEU A 20 22.04 13.83 7.18
N GLY A 21 22.96 14.70 6.75
CA GLY A 21 24.15 14.29 6.02
C GLY A 21 23.97 13.94 4.55
N SER A 22 24.26 14.93 3.70
CA SER A 22 25.06 14.81 2.47
C SER A 22 25.25 13.38 1.95
N GLN A 23 24.50 13.02 0.91
CA GLN A 23 25.05 12.64 -0.39
C GLN A 23 23.92 12.22 -1.33
N THR A 24 23.86 12.93 -2.45
CA THR A 24 23.53 12.38 -3.77
C THR A 24 22.22 11.60 -3.87
N GLU A 25 21.17 12.21 -4.42
CA GLU A 25 20.47 11.65 -5.58
C GLU A 25 19.37 12.60 -6.08
N THR A 26 19.65 13.20 -7.22
CA THR A 26 18.69 13.79 -8.15
C THR A 26 17.67 12.72 -8.55
N ARG A 27 16.48 12.68 -7.92
CA ARG A 27 15.40 11.82 -8.41
C ARG A 27 14.01 12.44 -8.16
N THR A 28 13.58 13.20 -9.16
CA THR A 28 12.19 13.33 -9.62
C THR A 28 11.09 13.30 -8.54
N GLU A 29 10.95 14.38 -7.78
CA GLU A 29 9.82 14.60 -6.86
C GLU A 29 8.44 14.72 -7.57
N THR A 30 8.41 14.91 -8.90
CA THR A 30 7.16 14.91 -9.67
C THR A 30 6.61 13.53 -9.99
N ALA A 31 7.40 12.46 -9.84
CA ALA A 31 6.94 11.09 -10.09
C ALA A 31 6.11 10.50 -8.94
N ASP A 32 6.34 10.97 -7.70
CA ASP A 32 5.67 10.44 -6.51
C ASP A 32 4.21 10.90 -6.39
N ALA A 33 3.89 12.14 -6.78
CA ALA A 33 2.51 12.63 -6.73
C ALA A 33 1.59 11.85 -7.72
N ALA A 34 2.13 11.45 -8.89
CA ALA A 34 1.41 10.62 -9.85
C ALA A 34 1.37 9.13 -9.45
N ALA A 35 2.42 8.62 -8.79
CA ALA A 35 2.41 7.27 -8.20
C ALA A 35 1.34 7.12 -7.10
N ASN A 36 1.02 8.21 -6.40
CA ASN A 36 -0.05 8.28 -5.40
C ASN A 36 -1.47 8.35 -6.02
N LEU A 37 -1.59 8.63 -7.32
CA LEU A 37 -2.84 8.59 -8.09
C LEU A 37 -2.94 7.32 -8.96
N SER A 38 -2.38 6.22 -8.46
CA SER A 38 -2.50 4.89 -9.07
C SER A 38 -3.96 4.43 -9.05
N ALA A 39 -4.42 3.78 -10.13
CA ALA A 39 -5.78 3.27 -10.18
C ALA A 39 -6.03 2.32 -9.01
N LEU A 40 -7.26 2.30 -8.48
CA LEU A 40 -7.61 1.44 -7.34
C LEU A 40 -7.22 -0.04 -7.59
N ALA A 41 -7.35 -0.50 -8.84
CA ALA A 41 -6.95 -1.83 -9.27
C ALA A 41 -5.44 -2.10 -9.14
N ASP A 42 -4.60 -1.10 -9.37
CA ASP A 42 -3.14 -1.22 -9.27
C ASP A 42 -2.68 -1.26 -7.81
N VAL A 43 -3.29 -0.42 -6.96
CA VAL A 43 -3.08 -0.44 -5.51
C VAL A 43 -3.46 -1.81 -4.95
N GLU A 44 -4.64 -2.30 -5.33
CA GLU A 44 -5.12 -3.61 -4.95
C GLU A 44 -4.19 -4.73 -5.43
N ARG A 45 -3.78 -4.69 -6.72
CA ARG A 45 -2.86 -5.66 -7.32
C ARG A 45 -1.55 -5.74 -6.56
N ARG A 46 -0.91 -4.58 -6.31
CA ARG A 46 0.34 -4.50 -5.54
C ARG A 46 0.16 -5.07 -4.14
N HIS A 47 -0.91 -4.70 -3.45
CA HIS A 47 -1.15 -5.17 -2.10
C HIS A 47 -1.34 -6.69 -2.04
N ILE A 48 -2.16 -7.26 -2.95
CA ILE A 48 -2.38 -8.71 -3.06
C ILE A 48 -1.06 -9.43 -3.37
N LEU A 49 -0.26 -8.90 -4.30
CA LEU A 49 1.06 -9.45 -4.64
C LEU A 49 2.01 -9.47 -3.43
N THR A 50 2.11 -8.38 -2.67
CA THR A 50 2.95 -8.30 -1.47
C THR A 50 2.56 -9.37 -0.46
N VAL A 51 1.26 -9.53 -0.20
CA VAL A 51 0.78 -10.55 0.75
C VAL A 51 1.02 -11.96 0.22
N LEU A 52 0.78 -12.22 -1.07
CA LEU A 52 1.07 -13.53 -1.68
C LEU A 52 2.55 -13.90 -1.58
N LYS A 53 3.45 -12.94 -1.81
CA LYS A 53 4.91 -13.16 -1.65
C LYS A 53 5.25 -13.47 -0.19
N ALA A 54 4.71 -12.70 0.76
CA ALA A 54 4.93 -12.93 2.19
C ALA A 54 4.41 -14.29 2.69
N THR A 55 3.33 -14.83 2.09
CA THR A 55 2.76 -16.13 2.46
C THR A 55 3.29 -17.30 1.63
N ASN A 56 4.33 -17.11 0.80
CA ASN A 56 4.83 -18.13 -0.13
C ASN A 56 3.74 -18.67 -1.07
N TRP A 57 2.89 -17.78 -1.59
CA TRP A 57 1.77 -18.09 -2.48
C TRP A 57 0.68 -18.97 -1.85
N ARG A 58 0.66 -19.10 -0.53
CA ARG A 58 -0.38 -19.84 0.18
C ARG A 58 -1.67 -19.03 0.23
N ILE A 59 -2.71 -19.48 -0.48
CA ILE A 59 -4.00 -18.80 -0.53
C ILE A 59 -4.83 -19.05 0.73
N SER A 60 -4.92 -20.30 1.20
CA SER A 60 -5.80 -20.75 2.30
C SER A 60 -5.01 -21.17 3.54
N GLY A 61 -5.70 -21.26 4.68
CA GLY A 61 -5.16 -21.79 5.94
C GLY A 61 -4.93 -20.71 7.00
N PRO A 62 -4.43 -21.09 8.19
CA PRO A 62 -4.26 -20.18 9.33
C PRO A 62 -3.29 -19.03 9.06
N ASN A 63 -2.38 -19.18 8.10
CA ASN A 63 -1.41 -18.20 7.63
C ASN A 63 -1.54 -17.95 6.10
N GLY A 64 -2.73 -18.17 5.53
CA GLY A 64 -2.98 -17.95 4.10
C GLY A 64 -3.21 -16.47 3.78
N ALA A 65 -2.88 -16.06 2.56
CA ALA A 65 -3.06 -14.70 2.07
C ALA A 65 -4.51 -14.22 2.20
N ALA A 66 -5.49 -15.09 1.99
CA ALA A 66 -6.91 -14.75 2.14
C ALA A 66 -7.25 -14.31 3.55
N LYS A 67 -6.69 -14.98 4.57
CA LYS A 67 -6.93 -14.63 5.98
C LYS A 67 -6.27 -13.30 6.36
N ILE A 68 -5.05 -13.06 5.89
CA ILE A 68 -4.33 -11.80 6.12
C ILE A 68 -5.06 -10.62 5.47
N LEU A 69 -5.59 -10.83 4.27
CA LEU A 69 -6.38 -9.83 3.54
C LEU A 69 -7.84 -9.71 4.05
N GLY A 70 -8.28 -10.55 4.99
CA GLY A 70 -9.66 -10.57 5.47
C GLY A 70 -10.69 -10.99 4.40
N LEU A 71 -10.28 -11.77 3.39
CA LEU A 71 -11.10 -12.20 2.27
C LEU A 71 -11.41 -13.70 2.35
N ASN A 72 -12.56 -14.10 1.79
CA ASN A 72 -12.79 -15.52 1.52
C ASN A 72 -11.75 -16.03 0.48
N PRO A 73 -11.22 -17.26 0.63
CA PRO A 73 -10.25 -17.81 -0.31
C PRO A 73 -10.73 -17.85 -1.77
N SER A 74 -12.03 -18.06 -1.98
CA SER A 74 -12.68 -18.05 -3.29
C SER A 74 -12.65 -16.65 -3.92
N THR A 75 -12.90 -15.61 -3.12
CA THR A 75 -12.84 -14.20 -3.54
C THR A 75 -11.41 -13.80 -3.90
N LEU A 76 -10.43 -14.21 -3.11
CA LEU A 76 -9.02 -13.94 -3.42
C LEU A 76 -8.60 -14.60 -4.74
N ARG A 77 -8.98 -15.86 -4.99
CA ARG A 77 -8.74 -16.53 -6.27
C ARG A 77 -9.35 -15.77 -7.46
N PHE A 78 -10.59 -15.30 -7.30
CA PHE A 78 -11.25 -14.50 -8.33
C PHE A 78 -10.50 -13.17 -8.59
N ARG A 79 -10.11 -12.45 -7.53
CA ARG A 79 -9.35 -11.19 -7.65
C ARG A 79 -7.98 -11.39 -8.29
N ILE A 80 -7.25 -12.45 -7.94
CA ILE A 80 -5.98 -12.85 -8.57
C ILE A 80 -6.17 -13.02 -10.08
N LYS A 81 -7.21 -13.76 -10.50
CA LYS A 81 -7.53 -13.95 -11.92
C LYS A 81 -7.93 -12.64 -12.60
N LYS A 82 -8.77 -11.83 -11.96
CA LYS A 82 -9.26 -10.55 -12.49
C LYS A 82 -8.14 -9.52 -12.68
N LEU A 83 -7.17 -9.50 -11.78
CA LEU A 83 -6.03 -8.57 -11.80
C LEU A 83 -4.81 -9.13 -12.54
N GLY A 84 -4.93 -10.33 -13.14
CA GLY A 84 -3.85 -10.95 -13.92
C GLY A 84 -2.60 -11.29 -13.10
N ILE A 85 -2.73 -11.57 -11.80
CA ILE A 85 -1.61 -11.86 -10.91
C ILE A 85 -1.09 -13.28 -11.14
N GLN A 86 0.21 -13.42 -11.43
CA GLN A 86 0.87 -14.72 -11.68
C GLN A 86 2.11 -14.89 -10.81
N LYS A 87 2.49 -16.14 -10.53
CA LYS A 87 3.63 -16.49 -9.66
C LYS A 87 5.00 -16.15 -10.25
N ASN A 88 5.03 -15.93 -11.56
CA ASN A 88 6.21 -15.85 -12.40
C ASN A 88 6.78 -14.42 -12.50
N GLU A 89 6.37 -13.51 -11.59
CA GLU A 89 6.71 -12.07 -11.59
C GLU A 89 7.48 -11.60 -10.34
#